data_AF-A0A662TRG6-F1
#
_entry.id   AF-A0A662TRG6-F1
#
_cell.length_a   1.000
_cell.length_b   1.000
_cell.length_c   1.000
_cell.angle_alpha   90.00
_cell.angle_beta   90.00
_cell.angle_gamma   90.00
#
_symmetry.space_group_name_H-M   'P 1'
#
loop_
_entity.id
_entity.type
_entity.pdbx_description
1 polymer ?
#
loop_
_entity_poly.entity_id
_entity_poly.type
_entity_poly.pdbx_seq_one_letter_code
_entity_poly.pdbx_strand_id
1 'polypeptide(L)'
;MDKKTLVALKKSIEKWEKIVAEKGKDLGSDNCALCGLFATKDRKCVGCPVYMKTGEPLCRETPYIDWLKHHAYRHFNVLLGDCNIMFTPCVVECPTCKELAQEELEFLKSLLPETQKTKKKEKRENGKEI
;
A
#
# COMPACT_ATOMS: atom_id res chain seq x y z
N MET A 1 16.25 9.51 0.43
CA MET A 1 14.84 9.83 0.11
C MET A 1 14.60 11.29 0.43
N ASP A 2 14.06 12.07 -0.50
CA ASP A 2 13.74 13.48 -0.27
C ASP A 2 12.47 13.65 0.60
N LYS A 3 12.25 14.88 1.09
CA LYS A 3 11.16 15.20 2.03
C LYS A 3 9.77 14.97 1.41
N LYS A 4 9.56 15.27 0.13
CA LYS A 4 8.26 15.13 -0.54
C LYS A 4 7.90 13.65 -0.69
N THR A 5 8.86 12.83 -1.12
CA THR A 5 8.72 11.39 -1.22
C THR A 5 8.45 10.75 0.14
N LEU A 6 9.14 11.19 1.19
CA LEU A 6 8.92 10.67 2.55
C LEU A 6 7.50 10.97 3.05
N VAL A 7 6.98 12.18 2.80
CA VAL A 7 5.60 12.53 3.16
C VAL A 7 4.59 11.66 2.39
N ALA A 8 4.80 11.45 1.10
CA ALA A 8 3.92 10.59 0.29
C ALA A 8 3.99 9.11 0.71
N LEU A 9 5.17 8.60 1.05
CA LEU A 9 5.30 7.24 1.59
C LEU A 9 4.53 7.11 2.91
N LYS A 10 4.67 8.05 3.84
CA LYS A 10 3.92 8.04 5.11
C LYS A 10 2.42 8.07 4.89
N LYS A 11 1.91 8.92 3.99
CA LYS A 11 0.48 8.94 3.63
C LYS A 11 0.00 7.63 2.99
N SER A 12 0.85 6.97 2.21
CA SER A 12 0.53 5.65 1.62
C SER A 12 0.50 4.57 2.71
N ILE A 13 1.40 4.62 3.69
CA ILE A 13 1.35 3.76 4.88
C ILE A 13 0.06 4.01 5.67
N GLU A 14 -0.30 5.26 5.95
CA GLU A 14 -1.54 5.61 6.67
C GLU A 14 -2.81 5.07 5.97
N LYS A 15 -2.85 5.07 4.63
CA LYS A 15 -3.91 4.41 3.86
C LYS A 15 -4.02 2.93 4.23
N TRP A 16 -2.90 2.20 4.19
CA TRP A 16 -2.90 0.77 4.48
C TRP A 16 -3.15 0.47 5.96
N GLU A 17 -2.71 1.32 6.88
CA GLU A 17 -3.09 1.22 8.31
C GLU A 17 -4.62 1.30 8.49
N LYS A 18 -5.30 2.16 7.73
CA LYS A 18 -6.77 2.24 7.74
C LYS A 18 -7.43 1.00 7.11
N ILE A 19 -6.89 0.48 6.02
CA ILE A 19 -7.41 -0.74 5.36
C ILE A 19 -7.30 -1.94 6.30
N VAL A 20 -6.13 -2.17 6.90
CA VAL A 20 -5.91 -3.26 7.87
C VAL A 20 -6.83 -3.13 9.09
N ALA A 21 -7.12 -1.90 9.51
CA ALA A 21 -8.05 -1.61 10.59
C ALA A 21 -9.53 -1.64 10.17
N GLU A 22 -9.85 -2.07 8.94
CA GLU A 22 -11.22 -2.16 8.40
C GLU A 22 -11.97 -0.80 8.39
N LYS A 23 -11.21 0.31 8.37
CA LYS A 23 -11.70 1.70 8.35
C LYS A 23 -11.37 2.44 7.06
N GLY A 24 -10.74 1.75 6.11
CA GLY A 24 -10.24 2.29 4.86
C GLY A 24 -10.62 1.42 3.68
N LYS A 25 -10.44 1.97 2.49
CA LYS A 25 -10.65 1.29 1.22
C LYS A 25 -9.49 1.53 0.29
N ASP A 26 -9.17 0.53 -0.51
CA ASP A 26 -8.18 0.63 -1.56
C ASP A 26 -8.87 1.06 -2.88
N LEU A 27 -8.45 2.22 -3.39
CA LEU A 27 -8.88 2.77 -4.70
C LEU A 27 -7.71 2.74 -5.70
N GLY A 28 -6.76 1.83 -5.48
CA GLY A 28 -5.54 1.72 -6.27
C GLY A 28 -4.73 3.02 -6.29
N SER A 29 -4.40 3.48 -7.50
CA SER A 29 -3.60 4.69 -7.72
C SER A 29 -4.29 5.96 -7.21
N ASP A 30 -5.63 5.99 -7.19
CA ASP A 30 -6.41 7.22 -6.95
C ASP A 30 -6.27 7.72 -5.51
N ASN A 31 -5.98 6.82 -4.57
CA ASN A 31 -5.70 7.18 -3.18
C ASN A 31 -4.31 6.76 -2.70
N CYS A 32 -3.43 6.32 -3.60
CA CYS A 32 -2.03 6.08 -3.28
C CYS A 32 -1.23 7.38 -3.45
N ALA A 33 -0.75 7.94 -2.34
CA ALA A 33 0.00 9.20 -2.37
C ALA A 33 1.33 9.09 -3.13
N LEU A 34 1.97 7.91 -3.14
CA LEU A 34 3.14 7.65 -3.99
C LEU A 34 2.76 7.65 -5.48
N CYS A 35 1.66 7.01 -5.87
CA CYS A 35 1.17 7.07 -7.25
C CYS A 35 0.87 8.51 -7.67
N GLY A 36 0.26 9.32 -6.79
CA GLY A 36 0.05 10.75 -7.04
C GLY A 36 1.33 11.56 -7.31
N LEU A 37 2.51 11.06 -6.91
CA LEU A 37 3.80 11.67 -7.22
C LEU A 37 4.51 11.05 -8.42
N PHE A 38 4.43 9.73 -8.59
CA PHE A 38 5.32 8.96 -9.47
C PHE A 38 4.60 8.22 -10.61
N ALA A 39 3.29 8.02 -10.52
CA ALA A 39 2.50 7.41 -11.59
C ALA A 39 2.16 8.47 -12.64
N THR A 40 3.19 8.97 -13.35
CA THR A 40 3.03 9.84 -14.51
C THR A 40 2.44 9.06 -15.70
N LYS A 41 2.07 9.76 -16.79
CA LYS A 41 1.43 9.17 -17.99
C LYS A 41 2.11 7.90 -18.50
N ASP A 42 3.42 7.78 -18.32
CA ASP A 42 4.20 6.65 -18.85
C ASP A 42 4.16 5.40 -17.96
N ARG A 43 3.53 5.45 -16.78
CA ARG A 43 3.43 4.32 -15.82
C ARG A 43 4.76 3.68 -15.41
N LYS A 44 5.89 4.35 -15.68
CA LYS A 44 7.24 3.85 -15.39
C LYS A 44 7.60 3.90 -13.91
N CYS A 45 6.85 4.66 -13.09
CA CYS A 45 7.06 4.80 -11.64
C CYS A 45 8.49 5.22 -11.25
N VAL A 46 9.24 5.87 -12.14
CA VAL A 46 10.65 6.24 -11.92
C VAL A 46 10.76 7.15 -10.69
N GLY A 47 11.65 6.77 -9.77
CA GLY A 47 11.86 7.47 -8.50
C GLY A 47 10.90 7.08 -7.37
N CYS A 48 9.87 6.27 -7.64
CA CYS A 48 9.02 5.71 -6.60
C CYS A 48 9.85 4.77 -5.71
N PRO A 49 9.77 4.86 -4.36
CA PRO A 49 10.54 3.98 -3.48
C PRO A 49 10.18 2.50 -3.64
N VAL A 50 8.95 2.18 -4.06
CA VAL A 50 8.55 0.81 -4.43
C VAL A 50 9.36 0.33 -5.64
N TYR A 51 9.33 1.10 -6.73
CA TYR A 51 10.10 0.81 -7.94
C TYR A 51 11.61 0.70 -7.66
N MET A 52 12.15 1.60 -6.84
CA MET A 52 13.57 1.58 -6.45
C MET A 52 13.94 0.33 -5.63
N LYS A 53 12.98 -0.24 -4.90
CA LYS A 53 13.19 -1.45 -4.09
C LYS A 53 13.04 -2.74 -4.90
N THR A 54 12.06 -2.80 -5.80
CA THR A 54 11.73 -4.02 -6.55
C THR A 54 12.36 -4.06 -7.93
N GLY A 55 12.70 -2.91 -8.52
CA GLY A 55 13.07 -2.78 -9.93
C GLY A 55 11.88 -2.78 -10.89
N GLU A 56 10.66 -2.94 -10.37
CA GLU A 56 9.48 -3.29 -11.16
C GLU A 56 8.37 -2.22 -11.04
N PRO A 57 7.80 -1.73 -12.17
CA PRO A 57 6.78 -0.69 -12.15
C PRO A 57 5.42 -1.25 -11.73
N LEU A 58 4.45 -0.34 -11.51
CA LEU A 58 3.05 -0.71 -11.20
C LEU A 58 2.91 -1.62 -9.97
N CYS A 59 3.81 -1.46 -9.00
CA CYS A 59 3.87 -2.27 -7.78
C CYS A 59 3.99 -3.78 -8.04
N ARG A 60 4.50 -4.18 -9.22
CA ARG A 60 4.87 -5.57 -9.48
C ARG A 60 5.91 -6.02 -8.46
N GLU A 61 5.87 -7.31 -8.13
CA GLU A 61 6.70 -7.94 -7.09
C GLU A 61 6.50 -7.32 -5.70
N THR A 62 5.27 -6.88 -5.37
CA THR A 62 4.87 -6.52 -4.00
C THR A 62 3.56 -7.22 -3.60
N PRO A 63 3.27 -7.33 -2.28
CA PRO A 63 2.03 -7.93 -1.78
C PRO A 63 0.76 -7.28 -2.33
N TYR A 64 0.82 -6.00 -2.75
CA TYR A 64 -0.26 -5.32 -3.45
C TYR A 64 -0.82 -6.10 -4.65
N ILE A 65 0.03 -6.76 -5.45
CA ILE A 65 -0.45 -7.54 -6.60
C ILE A 65 -1.24 -8.76 -6.14
N ASP A 66 -0.83 -9.40 -5.06
CA ASP A 66 -1.53 -10.56 -4.53
C ASP A 66 -2.84 -10.16 -3.85
N TRP A 67 -2.87 -9.00 -3.18
CA TRP A 67 -4.10 -8.34 -2.73
C TRP A 67 -5.09 -8.13 -3.89
N LEU A 68 -4.66 -7.56 -5.02
CA LEU A 68 -5.52 -7.34 -6.18
C LEU A 68 -6.00 -8.64 -6.82
N LYS A 69 -5.11 -9.62 -7.01
CA LYS A 69 -5.46 -10.94 -7.54
C LYS A 69 -6.50 -11.62 -6.65
N HIS A 70 -6.30 -11.58 -5.33
CA HIS A 70 -7.22 -12.18 -4.38
C HIS A 70 -8.63 -11.59 -4.51
N HIS A 71 -8.76 -10.28 -4.57
CA HIS A 71 -10.06 -9.63 -4.81
C HIS A 71 -10.65 -10.05 -6.15
N ALA A 72 -9.87 -10.04 -7.22
CA ALA A 72 -10.32 -10.44 -8.55
C ALA A 72 -10.84 -11.88 -8.61
N TYR A 73 -10.23 -12.82 -7.88
CA TYR A 73 -10.62 -14.23 -7.91
C TYR A 73 -11.69 -14.62 -6.88
N ARG A 74 -11.77 -13.91 -5.75
CA ARG A 74 -12.58 -14.33 -4.59
C ARG A 74 -13.75 -13.41 -4.26
N HIS A 75 -13.62 -12.12 -4.58
CA HIS A 75 -14.58 -11.09 -4.20
C HIS A 75 -15.28 -10.46 -5.41
N PHE A 76 -14.62 -10.44 -6.57
CA PHE A 76 -15.23 -9.98 -7.81
C PHE A 76 -15.80 -11.16 -8.59
N ASN A 77 -17.10 -11.10 -8.88
CA ASN A 77 -17.78 -12.15 -9.64
C ASN A 77 -17.61 -11.89 -11.15
N VAL A 78 -16.39 -12.14 -11.64
CA VAL A 78 -16.00 -11.95 -13.05
C VAL A 78 -16.90 -12.74 -14.01
N LEU A 79 -17.52 -13.84 -13.53
CA LEU A 79 -18.39 -14.72 -14.31
C LEU A 79 -19.79 -14.14 -14.62
N LEU A 80 -20.25 -13.13 -13.88
CA LEU A 80 -21.58 -12.51 -14.12
C LEU A 80 -21.53 -11.27 -15.02
N GLY A 81 -20.40 -11.00 -15.69
CA GLY A 81 -20.28 -9.85 -16.60
C GLY A 81 -20.21 -8.51 -15.88
N ASP A 82 -20.01 -8.50 -14.57
CA ASP A 82 -19.75 -7.30 -13.79
C ASP A 82 -18.29 -6.87 -14.02
N CYS A 83 -18.04 -6.28 -15.19
CA CYS A 83 -16.73 -5.80 -15.63
C CYS A 83 -16.21 -4.58 -14.84
N ASN A 84 -16.90 -4.20 -13.75
CA ASN A 84 -16.57 -3.03 -12.94
C ASN A 84 -15.40 -3.27 -11.96
N ILE A 85 -14.58 -4.29 -12.20
CA ILE A 85 -13.34 -4.61 -11.48
C ILE A 85 -12.41 -3.37 -11.38
N MET A 86 -12.48 -2.47 -12.37
CA MET A 86 -11.70 -1.22 -12.38
C MET A 86 -12.19 -0.16 -11.39
N PHE A 87 -13.45 -0.21 -10.93
CA PHE A 87 -14.08 0.86 -10.15
C PHE A 87 -14.56 0.40 -8.76
N THR A 88 -14.57 -0.90 -8.49
CA THR A 88 -14.94 -1.42 -7.17
C THR A 88 -13.80 -1.22 -6.17
N PRO A 89 -14.04 -0.50 -5.06
CA PRO A 89 -13.04 -0.38 -3.99
C PRO A 89 -12.74 -1.75 -3.38
N CYS A 90 -11.46 -2.08 -3.22
CA CYS A 90 -11.07 -3.27 -2.46
C CYS A 90 -11.10 -2.94 -0.95
N VAL A 91 -11.71 -3.80 -0.15
CA VAL A 91 -11.80 -3.67 1.32
C VAL A 91 -11.50 -5.02 1.96
N VAL A 92 -11.19 -5.05 3.25
CA VAL A 92 -10.97 -6.33 3.93
C VAL A 92 -12.30 -7.06 4.10
N GLU A 93 -12.55 -8.08 3.28
CA GLU A 93 -13.78 -8.88 3.31
C GLU A 93 -13.58 -10.28 3.94
N CYS A 94 -12.35 -10.78 3.98
CA CYS A 94 -12.03 -12.09 4.54
C CYS A 94 -10.65 -12.13 5.23
N PRO A 95 -10.29 -13.20 5.96
CA PRO A 95 -9.00 -13.30 6.66
C PRO A 95 -7.79 -13.14 5.72
N THR A 96 -7.83 -13.73 4.52
CA THR A 96 -6.74 -13.62 3.54
C THR A 96 -6.57 -12.19 3.03
N CYS A 97 -7.65 -11.42 2.87
CA CYS A 97 -7.55 -9.99 2.58
C CYS A 97 -6.73 -9.29 3.68
N LYS A 98 -7.06 -9.55 4.96
CA LYS A 98 -6.39 -8.91 6.09
C LYS A 98 -4.89 -9.22 6.14
N GLU A 99 -4.53 -10.47 5.87
CA GLU A 99 -3.13 -10.91 5.78
C GLU A 99 -2.39 -10.16 4.66
N LEU A 100 -2.93 -10.16 3.45
CA LEU A 100 -2.30 -9.47 2.30
C LEU A 100 -2.20 -7.95 2.52
N ALA A 101 -3.21 -7.32 3.13
CA ALA A 101 -3.15 -5.91 3.49
C ALA A 101 -2.08 -5.62 4.54
N GLN A 102 -1.89 -6.54 5.50
CA GLN A 102 -0.87 -6.43 6.53
C GLN A 102 0.54 -6.60 5.94
N GLU A 103 0.71 -7.52 4.98
CA GLU A 103 1.97 -7.70 4.26
C GLU A 103 2.34 -6.47 3.43
N GLU A 104 1.39 -5.88 2.68
CA GLU A 104 1.63 -4.65 1.93
C GLU A 104 1.96 -3.47 2.87
N LEU A 105 1.27 -3.39 4.01
CA LEU A 105 1.57 -2.39 5.03
C LEU A 105 3.00 -2.52 5.57
N GLU A 106 3.45 -3.72 5.91
CA GLU A 106 4.81 -3.96 6.40
C GLU A 106 5.86 -3.75 5.29
N PHE A 107 5.54 -4.14 4.05
CA PHE A 107 6.37 -3.84 2.89
C PHE A 107 6.61 -2.32 2.77
N LEU A 108 5.55 -1.50 2.79
CA LEU A 108 5.69 -0.05 2.70
C LEU A 108 6.46 0.55 3.90
N LYS A 109 6.23 0.05 5.11
CA LYS A 109 7.02 0.47 6.29
C LYS A 109 8.50 0.13 6.14
N SER A 110 8.83 -0.98 5.49
CA SER A 110 10.22 -1.38 5.25
C SER A 110 11.00 -0.36 4.41
N LEU A 111 10.29 0.40 3.55
CA LEU A 111 10.85 1.44 2.68
C LEU A 111 11.20 2.75 3.41
N LEU A 112 10.80 2.91 4.67
CA LEU A 112 11.16 4.09 5.45
C LEU A 112 12.69 4.15 5.66
N PRO A 113 13.31 5.35 5.63
CA PRO A 113 14.71 5.50 5.99
C PRO A 113 15.01 5.04 7.42
N GLU A 114 16.20 4.51 7.68
CA GLU A 114 16.62 4.01 9.01
C GLU A 114 16.45 5.04 10.13
N THR A 115 16.71 6.31 9.85
CA THR A 115 16.53 7.43 10.80
C THR A 115 15.10 7.64 11.27
N GLN A 116 14.11 7.08 10.56
CA GLN A 116 12.69 7.11 10.94
C GLN A 116 12.28 5.83 11.69
N LYS A 117 12.99 4.71 11.46
CA LYS A 117 12.77 3.44 12.16
C LYS A 117 13.21 3.53 13.62
N THR A 118 14.37 4.14 13.88
CA THR A 118 14.92 4.35 15.23
C THR A 118 14.05 5.26 16.10
N LYS A 119 13.62 6.41 15.55
CA LYS A 119 12.72 7.34 16.28
C LYS A 119 11.39 6.74 16.69
N LYS A 120 10.85 5.78 15.90
CA LYS A 120 9.60 5.07 16.25
C LYS A 120 9.83 4.04 17.36
N LYS A 121 11.02 3.43 17.42
CA LYS A 121 11.42 2.51 18.49
C LYS A 121 11.60 3.25 19.81
N GLU A 122 12.36 4.35 19.81
CA GLU A 122 12.57 5.20 20.99
C GLU A 122 11.25 5.75 21.56
N LYS A 123 10.32 6.20 20.70
CA LYS A 123 9.01 6.70 21.15
C LYS A 123 8.10 5.59 21.73
N ARG A 124 8.24 4.34 21.28
CA ARG A 124 7.49 3.19 21.82
C ARG A 124 8.06 2.69 23.15
N GLU A 125 9.37 2.82 23.33
CA GLU A 125 10.07 2.47 24.57
C GLU A 125 9.81 3.54 25.65
N ASN A 126 9.84 4.83 25.29
CA ASN A 126 9.56 5.94 26.21
C ASN A 126 8.06 6.18 26.49
N GLY A 127 7.15 5.47 25.81
CA GLY A 127 5.70 5.59 25.98
C GLY A 127 5.08 4.46 26.79
N LYS A 128 5.90 3.60 27.42
CA LYS A 128 5.48 2.45 28.25
C LYS A 128 5.62 2.70 29.76
N GLU A 129 6.05 3.88 30.20
CA GLU A 129 5.93 4.31 31.59
C GLU A 129 4.64 5.14 31.75
N ILE A 130 3.51 4.49 32.03
CA ILE A 130 2.49 4.83 33.06
C ILE A 130 1.67 3.57 33.37
#